data_AF-A0A6B3D4Q2-F1
#
_entry.id   AF-A0A6B3D4Q2-F1
#
_cell.length_a   1.000
_cell.length_b   1.000
_cell.length_c   1.000
_cell.angle_alpha   90.00
_cell.angle_beta   90.00
_cell.angle_gamma   90.00
#
_symmetry.space_group_name_H-M   'P 1'
#
loop_
_entity.id
_entity.type
_entity.pdbx_description
1 polymer ?
#
loop_
_entity_poly.entity_id
_entity_poly.type
_entity_poly.pdbx_seq_one_letter_code
_entity_poly.pdbx_strand_id
1 'polypeptide(L)' 'MSWISGPLVAFDLETTGTDIETDRIVTAAVVTVDADERPPEARTWLLDPGVTIPRQASA' A
#
# COMPACT_ATOMS: atom_id res chain seq x y z
N MET A 1 -8.08 -4.45 -26.77
CA MET A 1 -7.18 -4.33 -25.61
C MET A 1 -8.06 -4.25 -24.37
N SER A 2 -7.99 -5.24 -23.48
CA SER A 2 -8.71 -5.20 -22.19
C SER A 2 -7.82 -4.53 -21.15
N TRP A 3 -8.43 -3.88 -20.16
CA TRP A 3 -7.69 -3.19 -19.09
C TRP A 3 -6.79 -4.13 -18.27
N ILE A 4 -7.13 -5.41 -18.22
CA ILE A 4 -6.35 -6.46 -17.52
C ILE A 4 -5.10 -6.91 -18.29
N SER A 5 -4.93 -6.48 -19.54
CA SER A 5 -3.87 -6.95 -20.44
C SER A 5 -2.64 -6.05 -20.45
N GLY A 6 -2.67 -4.92 -19.75
CA GLY A 6 -1.52 -4.03 -19.58
C GLY A 6 -0.86 -4.18 -18.21
N PRO A 7 0.18 -3.39 -17.91
CA PRO A 7 0.80 -3.38 -16.59
C PRO A 7 -0.21 -3.08 -15.48
N LEU A 8 -0.11 -3.82 -14.38
CA LEU A 8 -0.95 -3.67 -13.20
C LEU A 8 -0.12 -3.18 -12.02
N VAL A 9 -0.78 -2.43 -11.14
CA VAL A 9 -0.21 -2.01 -9.86
C VAL A 9 -1.18 -2.43 -8.75
N ALA A 10 -0.70 -3.25 -7.83
CA ALA A 10 -1.36 -3.47 -6.56
C ALA A 10 -0.76 -2.51 -5.53
N PHE A 11 -1.60 -2.03 -4.62
CA PHE A 11 -1.14 -1.25 -3.47
C PHE A 11 -1.92 -1.67 -2.23
N ASP A 12 -1.31 -1.46 -1.08
CA ASP A 12 -1.90 -1.71 0.22
C ASP A 12 -1.37 -0.69 1.23
N LEU A 13 -2.20 -0.32 2.20
CA LEU A 13 -1.88 0.66 3.24
C LEU A 13 -2.29 0.12 4.61
N GLU A 14 -1.40 0.24 5.58
CA GLU A 14 -1.75 0.12 7.00
C GLU A 14 -1.74 1.52 7.60
N THR A 15 -2.79 1.87 8.35
CA THR A 15 -3.01 3.23 8.84
C THR A 15 -3.31 3.26 10.33
N THR A 16 -3.32 4.45 10.93
CA THR A 16 -3.66 4.62 12.36
C THR A 16 -5.12 4.32 12.70
N GLY A 17 -5.99 4.09 11.70
CA GLY A 17 -7.41 3.82 11.88
C GLY A 17 -8.15 3.58 10.57
N THR A 18 -9.35 4.13 10.41
CA THR A 18 -10.18 3.95 9.20
C THR A 18 -10.77 5.25 8.66
N ASP A 19 -10.52 6.37 9.32
CA ASP A 19 -10.96 7.68 8.84
C ASP A 19 -10.01 8.16 7.74
N ILE A 20 -10.48 8.10 6.50
CA ILE A 20 -9.71 8.46 5.30
C ILE A 20 -9.27 9.94 5.26
N GLU A 21 -9.92 10.82 6.03
CA GLU A 21 -9.59 12.25 6.04
C GLU A 21 -8.54 12.59 7.09
N THR A 22 -8.46 11.80 8.18
CA THR A 22 -7.67 12.19 9.36
C THR A 22 -6.63 11.16 9.81
N ASP A 23 -6.85 9.87 9.54
CA ASP A 23 -5.88 8.81 9.89
C ASP A 23 -4.66 8.84 8.97
N ARG A 24 -3.52 8.43 9.53
CA ARG A 24 -2.21 8.55 8.89
C ARG A 24 -1.67 7.20 8.49
N ILE A 25 -0.90 7.18 7.40
CA ILE A 25 -0.25 5.97 6.89
C ILE A 25 0.91 5.57 7.82
N VAL A 26 0.93 4.29 8.22
CA VAL A 26 2.02 3.65 8.97
C VAL A 26 2.90 2.85 8.02
N THR A 27 2.30 2.08 7.11
CA THR A 27 3.04 1.38 6.05
C THR A 27 2.35 1.55 4.70
N ALA A 28 3.14 1.47 3.65
CA ALA A 28 2.63 1.41 2.29
C ALA A 28 3.38 0.35 1.50
N ALA A 29 2.66 -0.36 0.64
CA ALA A 29 3.23 -1.26 -0.35
C ALA A 29 2.72 -0.90 -1.75
N VAL A 30 3.60 -0.95 -2.73
CA VAL A 30 3.27 -0.86 -4.16
C VAL A 30 3.96 -2.01 -4.87
N VAL A 31 3.18 -2.81 -5.61
CA VAL A 31 3.66 -3.95 -6.37
C VAL A 31 3.30 -3.76 -7.84
N THR A 32 4.32 -3.65 -8.69
CA THR A 32 4.13 -3.55 -10.15
C THR A 32 4.23 -4.92 -10.78
N VAL A 33 3.23 -5.28 -11.58
CA VAL A 33 3.16 -6.52 -12.35
C VAL A 33 3.16 -6.14 -13.83
N ASP A 34 4.19 -6.57 -14.56
CA ASP A 34 4.30 -6.31 -16.00
C ASP A 34 3.53 -7.35 -16.82
N ALA A 35 3.16 -6.99 -18.05
CA ALA A 35 2.52 -7.88 -19.00
C ALA A 35 3.49 -8.97 -19.54
N ASP A 36 4.80 -8.72 -19.47
CA ASP A 36 5.85 -9.55 -20.09
C ASP A 36 6.39 -10.66 -19.16
N GLU A 37 5.55 -11.20 -18.25
CA GLU A 37 5.89 -12.31 -17.32
C GLU A 37 7.09 -12.06 -16.38
N ARG A 38 7.58 -10.82 -16.28
CA ARG A 38 8.64 -10.46 -15.33
C ARG A 38 8.15 -10.65 -13.89
N PRO A 39 9.02 -11.08 -12.95
CA PRO A 39 8.66 -11.15 -11.55
C PRO A 39 8.13 -9.80 -11.04
N PRO A 40 7.07 -9.78 -10.20
CA PRO A 40 6.57 -8.55 -9.63
C PRO A 40 7.65 -7.80 -8.85
N GLU A 41 7.72 -6.49 -9.02
CA GLU A 41 8.63 -5.63 -8.27
C GLU A 41 7.85 -4.94 -7.14
N ALA A 42 8.35 -5.07 -5.91
CA ALA A 42 7.72 -4.49 -4.72
C ALA A 42 8.54 -3.32 -4.18
N ARG A 43 7.84 -2.26 -3.78
CA ARG A 43 8.37 -1.17 -2.96
C ARG A 43 7.54 -1.09 -1.70
N THR A 44 8.22 -1.11 -0.56
CA THR A 44 7.58 -1.02 0.75
C THR A 44 8.18 0.16 1.52
N TRP A 45 7.34 0.81 2.30
CA TRP A 45 7.72 1.93 3.15
C TRP A 45 7.18 1.71 4.56
N LEU A 46 8.01 2.03 5.55
CA LEU A 46 7.61 2.24 6.94
C LEU A 46 7.72 3.74 7.22
N LEU A 47 6.64 4.34 7.68
CA LEU A 47 6.53 5.78 7.89
C LEU A 47 6.41 6.07 9.39
N ASP A 48 6.95 7.22 9.82
CA ASP A 48 6.59 7.81 11.10
C ASP A 48 5.29 8.62 10.91
N PRO A 49 4.15 8.18 11.47
CA PRO A 49 2.89 8.90 11.32
C PRO A 49 2.87 10.22 12.10
N GLY A 50 3.81 10.46 13.02
CA GLY A 50 3.85 11.66 13.86
C GLY A 50 2.69 11.77 14.87
N VAL A 51 1.96 10.66 15.07
CA VAL A 51 0.88 10.50 16.06
C VAL A 51 0.98 9.11 16.68
N THR A 52 0.36 8.91 17.85
CA THR A 52 0.31 7.60 18.48
C THR A 52 -0.49 6.62 17.62
N ILE A 53 0.06 5.45 17.34
CA ILE A 53 -0.67 4.35 16.69
C ILE A 53 -1.60 3.72 17.74
N PRO A 54 -2.93 3.76 17.54
CA PRO A 54 -3.87 3.17 18.48
C PRO A 54 -3.75 1.64 18.53
N ARG A 55 -4.07 1.03 19.68
CA ARG A 55 -3.97 -0.42 19.88
C ARG A 55 -4.84 -1.24 18.90
N GLN A 56 -5.99 -0.71 18.46
CA GLN A 56 -6.80 -1.42 17.46
C GLN A 56 -6.17 -1.44 16.06
N ALA A 57 -5.22 -0.54 15.80
CA ALA A 57 -4.50 -0.43 14.54
C ALA A 57 -3.07 -1.02 14.62
N SER A 58 -2.67 -1.53 15.79
CA SER A 58 -1.43 -2.31 15.93
C SER A 58 -1.69 -3.77 15.61
N ALA A 59 -0.81 -4.38 14.82
CA ALA A 59 -0.76 -5.82 14.56
C ALA A 59 -0.40 -6.65 15.80
#